data_AF-T1EB47-F1
#
_entry.id   AF-T1EB47-F1
#
_cell.length_a   1.000
_cell.length_b   1.000
_cell.length_c   1.000
_cell.angle_alpha   90.00
_cell.angle_beta   90.00
_cell.angle_gamma   90.00
#
_symmetry.space_group_name_H-M   'P 1'
#
loop_
_entity.id
_entity.type
_entity.pdbx_description
1 polymer ?
#
loop_
_entity_poly.entity_id
_entity_poly.type
_entity_poly.pdbx_seq_one_letter_code
_entity_poly.pdbx_strand_id
1 'polypeptide(L)'
;CFPPFFFTSMHRGIQLLSCIRLFYSFVLFLFLLWVCIFFRVLNLCSTCDLVFAHPPVSLLGSFPCVAVVFAVPHEDQQIQLATIMALRAQFENNDDIGVFSKLTNSYCLVAIGGSEAFYSVFESELADVIPVVHASIAGCRIIGRLSVGNKNGLVVPNSTTDVELQHLRNSLPDAVKIHRVEERLSALGNVIACNDYVALVHPDIDKETEEIVADTLGVEVYRQTVANNVLVGAYSVLSNQGGLVHPKTPSQDLDELASLLQIPLVAGTVNRGCEVLAAGMVVNDWCAFCGMTTTSTELSVVESVFKLNEAQPTNVTNNLRASLIEAMS
;
A
#
# COMPACT_ATOMS: atom_id res chain seq x y z
N CYS A 1 40.26 -44.64 -69.79
CA CYS A 1 40.25 -43.16 -69.84
C CYS A 1 40.22 -42.62 -68.43
N PHE A 2 41.29 -41.90 -68.06
CA PHE A 2 41.50 -41.17 -66.81
C PHE A 2 40.51 -40.00 -66.60
N PRO A 3 40.41 -39.38 -65.40
CA PRO A 3 41.07 -39.73 -64.15
C PRO A 3 40.13 -39.94 -62.94
N PRO A 4 40.55 -40.77 -61.96
CA PRO A 4 39.98 -40.85 -60.62
C PRO A 4 40.82 -40.01 -59.65
N PHE A 5 40.44 -38.78 -59.32
CA PHE A 5 41.18 -37.94 -58.37
C PHE A 5 40.31 -36.80 -57.81
N PHE A 6 39.20 -37.11 -57.14
CA PHE A 6 38.40 -36.06 -56.46
C PHE A 6 37.74 -36.48 -55.14
N PHE A 7 38.09 -37.65 -54.58
CA PHE A 7 37.52 -38.16 -53.33
C PHE A 7 38.46 -38.10 -52.10
N THR A 8 39.65 -37.51 -52.25
CA THR A 8 40.69 -37.50 -51.19
C THR A 8 41.01 -36.11 -50.61
N SER A 9 40.27 -35.05 -50.96
CA SER A 9 40.50 -33.69 -50.42
C SER A 9 39.39 -33.19 -49.47
N MET A 10 38.17 -33.73 -49.56
CA MET A 10 37.04 -33.27 -48.73
C MET A 10 37.07 -33.83 -47.29
N HIS A 11 37.72 -34.98 -47.08
CA HIS A 11 37.81 -35.63 -45.77
C HIS A 11 38.81 -34.98 -44.81
N ARG A 12 39.81 -34.24 -45.33
CA ARG A 12 40.78 -33.49 -44.51
C ARG A 12 40.26 -32.12 -44.05
N GLY A 13 39.34 -31.49 -44.80
CA GLY A 13 38.71 -30.22 -44.41
C GLY A 13 37.76 -30.35 -43.21
N ILE A 14 37.05 -31.48 -43.09
CA ILE A 14 36.08 -31.74 -42.01
C ILE A 14 36.80 -32.05 -40.68
N GLN A 15 37.96 -32.71 -40.72
CA GLN A 15 38.77 -32.93 -39.52
C GLN A 15 39.44 -31.64 -39.01
N LEU A 16 39.89 -30.75 -39.91
CA LEU A 16 40.45 -29.45 -39.49
C LEU A 16 39.39 -28.55 -38.84
N LEU A 17 38.17 -28.52 -39.38
CA LEU A 17 37.05 -27.76 -38.80
C LEU A 17 36.57 -28.33 -37.46
N SER A 18 36.64 -29.65 -37.28
CA SER A 18 36.30 -30.31 -36.01
C SER A 18 37.33 -30.03 -34.93
N CYS A 19 38.62 -30.03 -35.27
CA CYS A 19 39.69 -29.61 -34.35
C CYS A 19 39.61 -28.12 -34.00
N ILE A 20 39.27 -27.24 -34.94
CA ILE A 20 39.08 -25.80 -34.66
C ILE A 20 37.84 -25.57 -33.77
N ARG A 21 36.75 -26.32 -33.98
CA ARG A 21 35.57 -26.29 -33.09
C ARG A 21 35.90 -26.77 -31.68
N LEU A 22 36.67 -27.85 -31.53
CA LEU A 22 37.15 -28.31 -30.22
C LEU A 22 38.08 -27.29 -29.56
N PHE A 23 38.98 -26.65 -30.33
CA PHE A 23 39.91 -25.66 -29.81
C PHE A 23 39.17 -24.38 -29.35
N TYR A 24 38.22 -23.86 -30.12
CA TYR A 24 37.39 -22.73 -29.71
C TYR A 24 36.48 -23.05 -28.52
N SER A 25 35.90 -24.26 -28.49
CA SER A 25 35.07 -24.67 -27.36
C SER A 25 35.90 -24.86 -26.09
N PHE A 26 37.16 -25.32 -26.21
CA PHE A 26 38.08 -25.47 -25.09
C PHE A 26 38.63 -24.12 -24.60
N VAL A 27 38.93 -23.18 -25.51
CA VAL A 27 39.32 -21.80 -25.15
C VAL A 27 38.16 -21.05 -24.51
N LEU A 28 36.93 -21.21 -25.02
CA LEU A 28 35.74 -20.64 -24.40
C LEU A 28 35.46 -21.26 -23.02
N PHE A 29 35.69 -22.55 -22.86
CA PHE A 29 35.59 -23.25 -21.58
C PHE A 29 36.65 -22.75 -20.57
N LEU A 30 37.90 -22.60 -21.00
CA LEU A 30 38.97 -22.01 -20.18
C LEU A 30 38.69 -20.55 -19.82
N PHE A 31 38.09 -19.77 -20.73
CA PHE A 31 37.72 -18.39 -20.48
C PHE A 31 36.56 -18.30 -19.47
N LEU A 32 35.53 -19.13 -19.61
CA LEU A 32 34.43 -19.24 -18.64
C LEU A 32 34.90 -19.74 -17.28
N LEU A 33 35.85 -20.69 -17.25
CA LEU A 33 36.47 -21.18 -16.02
C LEU A 33 37.31 -20.08 -15.34
N TRP A 34 38.07 -19.30 -16.12
CA TRP A 34 38.86 -18.18 -15.62
C TRP A 34 37.97 -17.06 -15.06
N VAL A 35 36.86 -16.74 -15.74
CA VAL A 35 35.84 -15.79 -15.25
C VAL A 35 35.20 -16.31 -13.96
N CYS A 36 34.87 -17.61 -13.87
CA CYS A 36 34.32 -18.20 -12.64
C CYS A 36 35.33 -18.17 -11.48
N ILE A 37 36.61 -18.46 -11.73
CA ILE A 37 37.68 -18.40 -10.72
C ILE A 37 37.90 -16.94 -10.28
N PHE A 38 37.89 -15.99 -11.22
CA PHE A 38 38.01 -14.56 -10.95
C PHE A 38 36.88 -14.06 -10.04
N PHE A 39 35.63 -14.42 -10.34
CA PHE A 39 34.47 -14.07 -9.50
C PHE A 39 34.48 -14.77 -8.12
N ARG A 40 35.06 -15.97 -8.03
CA ARG A 40 35.17 -16.71 -6.76
C ARG A 40 36.25 -16.16 -5.83
N VAL A 41 37.34 -15.60 -6.38
CA VAL A 41 38.39 -14.90 -5.59
C VAL A 41 37.91 -13.55 -5.08
N LEU A 42 36.96 -12.91 -5.78
CA LEU A 42 36.34 -11.63 -5.41
C LEU A 42 35.16 -11.77 -4.42
N ASN A 43 34.84 -12.98 -3.96
CA ASN A 43 33.85 -13.27 -2.91
C ASN A 43 32.46 -12.63 -3.13
N LEU A 44 32.02 -12.53 -4.39
CA LEU A 44 30.84 -11.75 -4.80
C LEU A 44 29.63 -12.57 -5.25
N CYS A 45 29.64 -13.91 -5.18
CA CYS A 45 28.44 -14.70 -5.52
C CYS A 45 28.47 -16.10 -4.89
N SER A 46 27.44 -16.47 -4.11
CA SER A 46 27.37 -17.76 -3.39
C SER A 46 26.46 -18.81 -4.04
N THR A 47 25.82 -18.55 -5.18
CA THR A 47 24.91 -19.55 -5.79
C THR A 47 24.83 -19.36 -7.30
N CYS A 48 25.50 -20.22 -8.07
CA CYS A 48 25.24 -20.40 -9.49
C CYS A 48 25.18 -21.90 -9.77
N ASP A 49 23.97 -22.47 -9.71
CA ASP A 49 23.69 -23.82 -10.20
C ASP A 49 23.45 -23.78 -11.72
N LEU A 50 24.14 -24.67 -12.44
CA LEU A 50 24.18 -24.73 -13.90
C LEU A 50 23.20 -25.81 -14.39
N VAL A 51 22.08 -25.42 -15.02
CA VAL A 51 21.16 -26.36 -15.67
C VAL A 51 21.39 -26.34 -17.19
N PHE A 52 21.87 -27.46 -17.74
CA PHE A 52 22.00 -27.67 -19.18
C PHE A 52 20.71 -28.27 -19.76
N ALA A 53 20.01 -27.55 -20.65
CA ALA A 53 18.89 -28.10 -21.43
C ALA A 53 19.31 -28.29 -22.90
N HIS A 54 19.19 -29.51 -23.42
CA HIS A 54 19.38 -29.85 -24.83
C HIS A 54 18.08 -29.61 -25.64
N PRO A 55 18.12 -28.98 -26.84
CA PRO A 55 16.96 -28.94 -27.71
C PRO A 55 16.91 -30.13 -28.69
N PRO A 56 15.72 -30.60 -29.11
CA PRO A 56 15.59 -31.65 -30.11
C PRO A 56 15.72 -31.11 -31.55
N VAL A 57 16.09 -32.01 -32.45
CA VAL A 57 16.45 -31.80 -33.86
C VAL A 57 15.22 -31.84 -34.77
N SER A 58 14.99 -30.80 -35.58
CA SER A 58 14.25 -30.93 -36.85
C SER A 58 14.46 -29.76 -37.84
N LEU A 59 15.13 -30.08 -38.96
CA LEU A 59 14.95 -29.60 -40.35
C LEU A 59 14.32 -28.22 -40.63
N LEU A 60 15.13 -27.23 -41.02
CA LEU A 60 15.19 -26.63 -42.38
C LEU A 60 16.13 -25.41 -42.35
N GLY A 61 16.89 -25.24 -43.42
CA GLY A 61 18.04 -24.35 -43.49
C GLY A 61 17.71 -22.89 -43.16
N SER A 62 18.42 -22.36 -42.17
CA SER A 62 18.83 -20.95 -42.06
C SER A 62 19.77 -20.84 -40.85
N PHE A 63 20.81 -20.03 -41.00
CA PHE A 63 21.87 -19.79 -40.02
C PHE A 63 21.34 -19.62 -38.58
N PRO A 64 21.87 -20.32 -37.56
CA PRO A 64 21.67 -19.86 -36.20
C PRO A 64 22.69 -18.73 -35.97
N CYS A 65 22.24 -17.49 -36.17
CA CYS A 65 22.84 -16.39 -35.42
C CYS A 65 22.68 -16.75 -33.95
N VAL A 66 23.77 -17.14 -33.29
CA VAL A 66 23.81 -17.21 -31.82
C VAL A 66 23.73 -15.76 -31.37
N ALA A 67 22.52 -15.25 -31.28
CA ALA A 67 22.22 -14.09 -30.48
C ALA A 67 22.51 -14.54 -29.04
N VAL A 68 23.70 -14.17 -28.55
CA VAL A 68 23.91 -14.00 -27.12
C VAL A 68 23.00 -12.84 -26.75
N VAL A 69 21.72 -13.16 -26.52
CA VAL A 69 20.86 -12.33 -25.72
C VAL A 69 21.56 -12.35 -24.37
N PHE A 70 22.31 -11.29 -24.09
CA PHE A 70 22.45 -10.87 -22.72
C PHE A 70 21.02 -10.60 -22.27
N ALA A 71 20.36 -11.66 -21.77
CA ALA A 71 19.37 -11.50 -20.75
C ALA A 71 20.20 -10.93 -19.60
N VAL A 72 20.38 -9.61 -19.63
CA VAL A 72 20.58 -8.85 -18.41
C VAL A 72 19.48 -9.39 -17.52
N PRO A 73 19.81 -10.08 -16.42
CA PRO A 73 18.79 -10.25 -15.43
C PRO A 73 18.48 -8.81 -15.00
N HIS A 74 17.37 -8.27 -15.50
CA HIS A 74 16.54 -7.43 -14.66
C HIS A 74 16.09 -8.33 -13.51
N GLU A 75 17.05 -8.66 -12.63
CA GLU A 75 16.82 -8.64 -11.20
C GLU A 75 16.80 -7.14 -10.85
N ASP A 76 15.79 -6.38 -11.26
CA ASP A 76 14.54 -6.24 -10.53
C ASP A 76 14.11 -7.44 -9.67
N GLN A 77 15.02 -7.90 -8.80
CA GLN A 77 14.65 -8.17 -7.42
C GLN A 77 14.38 -6.83 -6.76
N GLN A 78 13.33 -6.14 -7.21
CA GLN A 78 12.41 -5.67 -6.21
C GLN A 78 11.59 -6.91 -5.85
N ILE A 79 12.15 -7.69 -4.91
CA ILE A 79 11.32 -8.02 -3.76
C ILE A 79 10.83 -6.65 -3.32
N GLN A 80 9.67 -6.23 -3.78
CA GLN A 80 8.88 -5.25 -3.07
C GLN A 80 8.65 -5.93 -1.72
N LEU A 81 9.62 -5.75 -0.82
CA LEU A 81 9.29 -5.39 0.55
C LEU A 81 8.11 -4.46 0.35
N ALA A 82 6.92 -4.87 0.79
CA ALA A 82 5.77 -4.01 0.85
C ALA A 82 6.19 -2.86 1.78
N THR A 83 6.93 -1.90 1.24
CA THR A 83 7.17 -0.60 1.81
C THR A 83 5.79 -0.01 1.76
N ILE A 84 5.13 -0.13 2.89
CA ILE A 84 3.92 0.57 3.21
C ILE A 84 4.18 2.04 2.87
N MET A 85 3.60 2.47 1.77
CA MET A 85 3.81 3.77 1.15
C MET A 85 2.54 4.60 1.26
N ALA A 86 2.69 5.92 1.32
CA ALA A 86 1.56 6.80 1.05
C ALA A 86 1.23 6.74 -0.44
N LEU A 87 0.12 6.11 -0.79
CA LEU A 87 -0.32 5.95 -2.17
C LEU A 87 -1.12 7.15 -2.63
N ARG A 88 -1.01 7.42 -3.93
CA ARG A 88 -1.81 8.46 -4.58
C ARG A 88 -3.00 7.83 -5.28
N ALA A 89 -4.20 8.38 -5.05
CA ALA A 89 -5.40 7.99 -5.80
C ALA A 89 -6.19 9.22 -6.27
N GLN A 90 -7.14 8.99 -7.16
CA GLN A 90 -8.04 10.02 -7.67
C GLN A 90 -9.42 9.43 -7.93
N PHE A 91 -10.46 10.15 -7.53
CA PHE A 91 -11.85 9.75 -7.73
C PHE A 91 -12.53 10.67 -8.75
N GLU A 92 -12.86 10.17 -9.94
CA GLU A 92 -13.57 10.93 -11.00
C GLU A 92 -12.95 12.32 -11.32
N ASN A 93 -11.63 12.43 -11.30
CA ASN A 93 -10.83 13.67 -11.43
C ASN A 93 -10.81 14.60 -10.20
N ASN A 94 -11.35 14.18 -9.06
CA ASN A 94 -11.19 14.87 -7.79
C ASN A 94 -10.12 14.17 -6.92
N ASP A 95 -9.29 14.97 -6.27
CA ASP A 95 -8.22 14.53 -5.39
C ASP A 95 -8.66 14.38 -3.92
N ASP A 96 -9.94 14.67 -3.64
CA ASP A 96 -10.54 14.57 -2.30
C ASP A 96 -10.95 13.13 -1.96
N ILE A 97 -9.99 12.21 -1.87
CA ILE A 97 -10.22 10.78 -1.60
C ILE A 97 -11.01 10.56 -0.30
N GLY A 98 -10.69 11.27 0.77
CA GLY A 98 -11.32 11.10 2.09
C GLY A 98 -12.76 11.57 2.16
N VAL A 99 -13.28 12.20 1.10
CA VAL A 99 -14.73 12.40 0.95
C VAL A 99 -15.44 11.10 0.53
N PHE A 100 -14.77 10.29 -0.30
CA PHE A 100 -15.35 9.12 -0.96
C PHE A 100 -14.93 7.79 -0.35
N SER A 101 -13.96 7.78 0.56
CA SER A 101 -13.56 6.57 1.28
C SER A 101 -13.45 6.82 2.78
N LYS A 102 -13.60 5.75 3.55
CA LYS A 102 -13.33 5.71 4.99
C LYS A 102 -12.44 4.52 5.28
N LEU A 103 -11.25 4.79 5.80
CA LEU A 103 -10.29 3.76 6.15
C LEU A 103 -10.23 3.62 7.67
N THR A 104 -10.23 2.37 8.14
CA THR A 104 -10.00 2.01 9.55
C THR A 104 -9.04 0.81 9.59
N ASN A 105 -8.62 0.40 10.79
CA ASN A 105 -7.77 -0.77 10.99
C ASN A 105 -8.47 -2.12 10.68
N SER A 106 -9.79 -2.15 10.53
CA SER A 106 -10.54 -3.42 10.40
C SER A 106 -11.42 -3.52 9.17
N TYR A 107 -11.86 -2.40 8.61
CA TYR A 107 -12.67 -2.34 7.38
C TYR A 107 -12.34 -1.06 6.59
N CYS A 108 -12.54 -1.12 5.29
CA CYS A 108 -12.47 0.03 4.41
C CYS A 108 -13.83 0.20 3.72
N LEU A 109 -14.39 1.41 3.76
CA LEU A 109 -15.59 1.76 3.03
C LEU A 109 -15.19 2.59 1.82
N VAL A 110 -15.75 2.25 0.67
CA VAL A 110 -15.51 2.96 -0.59
C VAL A 110 -16.85 3.31 -1.24
N ALA A 111 -16.96 4.53 -1.77
CA ALA A 111 -18.15 4.99 -2.45
C ALA A 111 -18.48 4.12 -3.67
N ILE A 112 -19.77 3.89 -3.89
CA ILE A 112 -20.28 3.29 -5.13
C ILE A 112 -20.15 4.31 -6.28
N GLY A 113 -19.78 3.82 -7.46
CA GLY A 113 -19.67 4.63 -8.68
C GLY A 113 -18.29 5.27 -8.88
N GLY A 114 -17.24 4.67 -8.33
CA GLY A 114 -15.87 4.99 -8.69
C GLY A 114 -15.42 4.27 -9.96
N SER A 115 -14.29 4.71 -10.51
CA SER A 115 -13.61 3.97 -11.59
C SER A 115 -12.93 2.72 -11.03
N GLU A 116 -12.78 1.69 -11.86
CA GLU A 116 -12.00 0.49 -11.49
C GLU A 116 -10.56 0.84 -11.10
N ALA A 117 -9.98 1.89 -11.69
CA ALA A 117 -8.68 2.41 -11.31
C ALA A 117 -8.64 2.83 -9.84
N PHE A 118 -9.71 3.47 -9.33
CA PHE A 118 -9.77 3.86 -7.92
C PHE A 118 -9.89 2.63 -7.02
N TYR A 119 -10.78 1.69 -7.35
CA TYR A 119 -10.93 0.45 -6.57
C TYR A 119 -9.66 -0.39 -6.55
N SER A 120 -8.95 -0.48 -7.69
CA SER A 120 -7.70 -1.23 -7.78
C SER A 120 -6.60 -0.74 -6.85
N VAL A 121 -6.56 0.57 -6.54
CA VAL A 121 -5.56 1.14 -5.61
C VAL A 121 -5.85 0.74 -4.17
N PHE A 122 -7.12 0.67 -3.78
CA PHE A 122 -7.50 0.21 -2.45
C PHE A 122 -7.37 -1.32 -2.34
N GLU A 123 -7.85 -2.05 -3.33
CA GLU A 123 -7.81 -3.51 -3.35
C GLU A 123 -6.38 -4.05 -3.43
N SER A 124 -5.47 -3.40 -4.16
CA SER A 124 -4.08 -3.87 -4.27
C SER A 124 -3.35 -3.92 -2.93
N GLU A 125 -3.65 -2.99 -2.02
CA GLU A 125 -3.02 -2.94 -0.70
C GLU A 125 -3.83 -3.61 0.40
N LEU A 126 -5.16 -3.48 0.33
CA LEU A 126 -6.04 -3.84 1.45
C LEU A 126 -6.66 -5.22 1.31
N ALA A 127 -6.77 -5.79 0.10
CA ALA A 127 -7.59 -6.99 -0.13
C ALA A 127 -7.19 -8.19 0.74
N ASP A 128 -5.90 -8.30 1.08
CA ASP A 128 -5.39 -9.42 1.89
C ASP A 128 -5.63 -9.23 3.41
N VAL A 129 -5.81 -7.99 3.88
CA VAL A 129 -5.85 -7.67 5.32
C VAL A 129 -7.22 -7.18 5.78
N ILE A 130 -7.91 -6.41 4.96
CA ILE A 130 -9.13 -5.67 5.33
C ILE A 130 -10.19 -5.83 4.22
N PRO A 131 -11.46 -6.10 4.57
CA PRO A 131 -12.56 -6.07 3.61
C PRO A 131 -12.79 -4.65 3.08
N VAL A 132 -12.72 -4.50 1.75
CA VAL A 132 -13.10 -3.29 1.01
C VAL A 132 -14.57 -3.38 0.65
N VAL A 133 -15.41 -2.53 1.25
CA VAL A 133 -16.87 -2.57 1.08
C VAL A 133 -17.34 -1.40 0.24
N HIS A 134 -17.98 -1.71 -0.88
CA HIS A 134 -18.66 -0.73 -1.73
C HIS A 134 -20.01 -0.35 -1.13
N ALA A 135 -20.15 0.88 -0.63
CA ALA A 135 -21.37 1.33 0.02
C ALA A 135 -21.76 2.75 -0.41
N SER A 136 -23.07 3.02 -0.33
CA SER A 136 -23.62 4.37 -0.28
C SER A 136 -24.20 4.61 1.10
N ILE A 137 -24.20 5.87 1.53
CA ILE A 137 -24.84 6.27 2.79
C ILE A 137 -25.84 7.36 2.45
N ALA A 138 -27.10 7.15 2.81
CA ALA A 138 -28.20 8.06 2.50
C ALA A 138 -28.37 8.32 0.99
N GLY A 139 -28.09 7.31 0.15
CA GLY A 139 -28.09 7.44 -1.31
C GLY A 139 -26.98 8.34 -1.86
N CYS A 140 -26.04 8.78 -1.02
CA CYS A 140 -24.94 9.65 -1.41
C CYS A 140 -23.63 8.88 -1.57
N ARG A 141 -22.74 9.41 -2.42
CA ARG A 141 -21.38 8.89 -2.65
C ARG A 141 -20.35 9.41 -1.63
N ILE A 142 -20.71 10.35 -0.77
CA ILE A 142 -19.80 11.05 0.16
C ILE A 142 -19.65 10.30 1.51
N ILE A 143 -19.31 9.02 1.45
CA ILE A 143 -19.30 8.15 2.63
C ILE A 143 -18.28 8.54 3.70
N GLY A 144 -17.12 9.08 3.31
CA GLY A 144 -16.05 9.43 4.25
C GLY A 144 -16.41 10.61 5.15
N ARG A 145 -17.26 11.52 4.64
CA ARG A 145 -17.81 12.65 5.41
C ARG A 145 -19.05 12.30 6.20
N LEU A 146 -19.86 11.36 5.72
CA LEU A 146 -21.09 10.98 6.39
C LEU A 146 -20.86 9.98 7.52
N SER A 147 -19.80 9.19 7.46
CA SER A 147 -19.51 8.14 8.45
C SER A 147 -18.22 8.37 9.23
N VAL A 148 -18.23 7.84 10.45
CA VAL A 148 -17.10 7.84 11.37
C VAL A 148 -17.00 6.46 11.96
N GLY A 149 -15.79 5.94 12.08
CA GLY A 149 -15.61 4.63 12.66
C GLY A 149 -14.16 4.33 12.98
N ASN A 150 -13.99 3.37 13.86
CA ASN A 150 -12.73 2.79 14.26
C ASN A 150 -12.83 1.26 14.10
N LYS A 151 -11.87 0.50 14.65
CA LYS A 151 -11.95 -0.97 14.56
C LYS A 151 -13.13 -1.62 15.30
N ASN A 152 -13.72 -0.91 16.26
CA ASN A 152 -14.75 -1.44 17.16
C ASN A 152 -16.18 -1.10 16.67
N GLY A 153 -16.34 -0.01 15.93
CA GLY A 153 -17.67 0.49 15.58
C GLY A 153 -17.69 1.47 14.41
N LEU A 154 -18.87 1.55 13.79
CA LEU A 154 -19.20 2.45 12.71
C LEU A 154 -20.45 3.24 13.07
N VAL A 155 -20.33 4.56 13.08
CA VAL A 155 -21.44 5.50 13.28
C VAL A 155 -21.88 6.05 11.93
N VAL A 156 -23.17 5.90 11.66
CA VAL A 156 -23.83 6.35 10.42
C VAL A 156 -24.95 7.34 10.73
N PRO A 157 -25.29 8.26 9.80
CA PRO A 157 -26.35 9.23 10.04
C PRO A 157 -27.73 8.56 10.01
N ASN A 158 -28.72 9.19 10.64
CA ASN A 158 -30.10 8.73 10.63
C ASN A 158 -30.74 8.68 9.22
N SER A 159 -30.20 9.42 8.26
CA SER A 159 -30.63 9.40 6.86
C SER A 159 -30.26 8.12 6.09
N THR A 160 -29.47 7.23 6.69
CA THR A 160 -29.04 5.97 6.08
C THR A 160 -30.22 5.01 5.95
N THR A 161 -30.43 4.47 4.75
CA THR A 161 -31.55 3.54 4.49
C THR A 161 -31.33 2.18 5.17
N ASP A 162 -32.41 1.43 5.41
CA ASP A 162 -32.33 0.08 5.99
C ASP A 162 -31.62 -0.92 5.09
N VAL A 163 -31.72 -0.73 3.77
CA VAL A 163 -31.03 -1.56 2.78
C VAL A 163 -29.52 -1.35 2.86
N GLU A 164 -29.07 -0.08 2.92
CA GLU A 164 -27.65 0.25 3.08
C GLU A 164 -27.10 -0.28 4.41
N LEU A 165 -27.87 -0.15 5.49
CA LEU A 165 -27.43 -0.64 6.79
C LEU A 165 -27.34 -2.17 6.82
N GLN A 166 -28.29 -2.88 6.22
CA GLN A 166 -28.21 -4.33 6.10
C GLN A 166 -27.02 -4.76 5.24
N HIS A 167 -26.72 -4.04 4.16
CA HIS A 167 -25.54 -4.28 3.35
C HIS A 167 -24.26 -4.14 4.17
N LEU A 168 -24.12 -3.05 4.92
CA LEU A 168 -22.97 -2.86 5.82
C LEU A 168 -22.86 -4.00 6.84
N ARG A 169 -23.96 -4.41 7.49
CA ARG A 169 -23.94 -5.53 8.44
C ARG A 169 -23.50 -6.85 7.82
N ASN A 170 -23.83 -7.11 6.56
CA ASN A 170 -23.46 -8.35 5.89
C ASN A 170 -21.99 -8.35 5.42
N SER A 171 -21.42 -7.17 5.18
CA SER A 171 -20.06 -7.02 4.63
C SER A 171 -19.00 -6.72 5.68
N LEU A 172 -19.36 -6.09 6.81
CA LEU A 172 -18.43 -5.83 7.90
C LEU A 172 -18.29 -7.07 8.82
N PRO A 173 -17.13 -7.21 9.50
CA PRO A 173 -16.96 -8.26 10.51
C PRO A 173 -17.88 -8.03 11.71
N ASP A 174 -18.37 -9.11 12.32
CA ASP A 174 -19.33 -9.09 13.44
C ASP A 174 -18.84 -8.34 14.69
N ALA A 175 -17.52 -8.10 14.80
CA ALA A 175 -16.93 -7.32 15.88
C ALA A 175 -17.33 -5.83 15.82
N VAL A 176 -17.68 -5.32 14.64
CA VAL A 176 -17.95 -3.90 14.41
C VAL A 176 -19.41 -3.59 14.72
N LYS A 177 -19.64 -2.75 15.73
CA LYS A 177 -20.98 -2.27 16.09
C LYS A 177 -21.40 -1.14 15.15
N ILE A 178 -22.54 -1.30 14.49
CA ILE A 178 -23.10 -0.26 13.62
C ILE A 178 -24.25 0.44 14.34
N HIS A 179 -24.14 1.75 14.56
CA HIS A 179 -25.18 2.57 15.18
C HIS A 179 -25.58 3.76 14.30
N ARG A 180 -26.88 4.01 14.19
CA ARG A 180 -27.41 5.26 13.62
C ARG A 180 -27.44 6.35 14.68
N VAL A 181 -26.99 7.55 14.31
CA VAL A 181 -27.04 8.75 15.14
C VAL A 181 -27.81 9.85 14.41
N GLU A 182 -28.69 10.54 15.13
CA GLU A 182 -29.31 11.77 14.67
C GLU A 182 -28.50 12.96 15.16
N GLU A 183 -27.79 13.63 14.24
CA GLU A 183 -27.03 14.83 14.54
C GLU A 183 -27.46 15.94 13.59
N ARG A 184 -27.71 17.14 14.12
CA ARG A 184 -28.30 18.26 13.35
C ARG A 184 -27.29 19.34 12.97
N LEU A 185 -26.12 19.36 13.61
CA LEU A 185 -25.11 20.40 13.41
C LEU A 185 -24.42 20.26 12.05
N SER A 186 -23.86 19.08 11.75
CA SER A 186 -23.16 18.80 10.49
C SER A 186 -23.06 17.30 10.26
N ALA A 187 -22.40 16.91 9.16
CA ALA A 187 -22.10 15.52 8.87
C ALA A 187 -21.12 14.94 9.91
N LEU A 188 -21.36 13.71 10.36
CA LEU A 188 -20.60 13.06 11.43
C LEU A 188 -19.09 13.08 11.19
N GLY A 189 -18.64 12.83 9.95
CA GLY A 189 -17.22 12.83 9.57
C GLY A 189 -16.54 14.19 9.58
N ASN A 190 -17.30 15.29 9.65
CA ASN A 190 -16.72 16.63 9.86
C ASN A 190 -16.66 17.00 11.34
N VAL A 191 -17.59 16.46 12.13
CA VAL A 191 -17.78 16.78 13.55
C VAL A 191 -16.83 15.95 14.42
N ILE A 192 -16.49 14.74 13.99
CA ILE A 192 -15.76 13.75 14.80
C ILE A 192 -14.47 13.34 14.10
N ALA A 193 -13.36 13.41 14.81
CA ALA A 193 -12.09 12.79 14.45
C ALA A 193 -11.77 11.69 15.47
N CYS A 194 -11.53 10.46 15.04
CA CYS A 194 -11.34 9.33 15.94
C CYS A 194 -10.09 8.53 15.61
N ASN A 195 -9.44 7.99 16.64
CA ASN A 195 -8.55 6.84 16.56
C ASN A 195 -9.18 5.66 17.34
N ASP A 196 -8.41 4.61 17.63
CA ASP A 196 -8.94 3.45 18.37
C ASP A 196 -9.09 3.66 19.89
N TYR A 197 -8.57 4.76 20.44
CA TYR A 197 -8.48 5.00 21.89
C TYR A 197 -9.23 6.26 22.33
N VAL A 198 -9.23 7.29 21.49
CA VAL A 198 -9.66 8.65 21.75
C VAL A 198 -10.41 9.20 20.52
N ALA A 199 -11.46 9.98 20.77
CA ALA A 199 -12.16 10.76 19.76
C ALA A 199 -12.23 12.24 20.16
N LEU A 200 -11.98 13.11 19.18
CA LEU A 200 -12.24 14.52 19.26
C LEU A 200 -13.60 14.82 18.63
N VAL A 201 -14.42 15.60 19.33
CA VAL A 201 -15.75 16.00 18.87
C VAL A 201 -15.92 17.51 18.93
N HIS A 202 -16.88 17.99 18.14
CA HIS A 202 -17.33 19.38 18.19
C HIS A 202 -17.80 19.77 19.61
N PRO A 203 -17.45 20.98 20.10
CA PRO A 203 -17.76 21.40 21.47
C PRO A 203 -19.26 21.47 21.79
N ASP A 204 -20.07 21.88 20.81
CA ASP A 204 -21.53 22.00 20.94
C ASP A 204 -22.31 20.71 20.66
N ILE A 205 -21.65 19.55 20.62
CA ILE A 205 -22.34 18.27 20.39
C ILE A 205 -23.27 17.93 21.57
N ASP A 206 -24.43 17.35 21.24
CA ASP A 206 -25.38 16.88 22.24
C ASP A 206 -24.77 15.74 23.07
N LYS A 207 -25.06 15.73 24.38
CA LYS A 207 -24.53 14.71 25.30
C LYS A 207 -24.97 13.30 24.93
N GLU A 208 -26.21 13.16 24.44
CA GLU A 208 -26.73 11.88 23.97
C GLU A 208 -25.89 11.34 22.80
N THR A 209 -25.55 12.20 21.84
CA THR A 209 -24.67 11.82 20.71
C THR A 209 -23.26 11.45 21.20
N GLU A 210 -22.70 12.21 22.14
CA GLU A 210 -21.39 11.93 22.73
C GLU A 210 -21.34 10.55 23.40
N GLU A 211 -22.36 10.21 24.20
CA GLU A 211 -22.48 8.90 24.86
C GLU A 211 -22.60 7.76 23.84
N ILE A 212 -23.41 7.94 22.79
CA ILE A 212 -23.55 6.93 21.73
C ILE A 212 -22.22 6.69 21.01
N VAL A 213 -21.46 7.76 20.73
CA VAL A 213 -20.15 7.67 20.07
C VAL A 213 -19.15 6.96 20.99
N ALA A 214 -19.12 7.31 22.28
CA ALA A 214 -18.26 6.65 23.27
C ALA A 214 -18.56 5.15 23.38
N ASP A 215 -19.83 4.77 23.44
CA ASP A 215 -20.26 3.37 23.58
C ASP A 215 -20.08 2.53 22.31
N THR A 216 -20.31 3.14 21.14
CA THR A 216 -20.21 2.46 19.84
C THR A 216 -18.76 2.24 19.45
N LEU A 217 -17.92 3.27 19.59
CA LEU A 217 -16.50 3.22 19.25
C LEU A 217 -15.65 2.63 20.39
N GLY A 218 -16.12 2.68 21.64
CA GLY A 218 -15.36 2.24 22.81
C GLY A 218 -14.13 3.12 23.07
N VAL A 219 -14.27 4.43 22.90
CA VAL A 219 -13.19 5.43 23.02
C VAL A 219 -13.57 6.55 23.96
N GLU A 220 -12.56 7.19 24.54
CA GLU A 220 -12.77 8.41 25.33
C GLU A 220 -13.03 9.60 24.40
N VAL A 221 -14.10 10.34 24.67
CA VAL A 221 -14.51 11.47 23.84
C VAL A 221 -14.09 12.78 24.51
N TYR A 222 -13.43 13.65 23.75
CA TYR A 222 -13.02 14.99 24.19
C TYR A 222 -13.59 16.05 23.27
N ARG A 223 -14.21 17.06 23.88
CA ARG A 223 -14.70 18.26 23.20
C ARG A 223 -13.55 19.23 23.02
N GLN A 224 -13.13 19.45 21.77
CA GLN A 224 -11.99 20.33 21.50
C GLN A 224 -12.14 21.02 20.14
N THR A 225 -11.38 22.09 19.93
CA THR A 225 -11.29 22.81 18.65
C THR A 225 -9.88 22.77 18.09
N VAL A 226 -9.74 22.76 16.77
CA VAL A 226 -8.42 22.77 16.09
C VAL A 226 -8.27 24.08 15.32
N ALA A 227 -7.27 24.89 15.65
CA ALA A 227 -7.00 26.18 15.00
C ALA A 227 -8.22 27.15 14.97
N ASN A 228 -8.97 27.23 16.07
CA ASN A 228 -10.24 27.97 16.18
C ASN A 228 -11.38 27.48 15.27
N ASN A 229 -11.21 26.32 14.62
CA ASN A 229 -12.27 25.67 13.87
C ASN A 229 -12.96 24.61 14.74
N VAL A 230 -14.29 24.61 14.66
CA VAL A 230 -15.14 23.67 15.40
C VAL A 230 -15.27 22.31 14.71
N LEU A 231 -14.98 22.23 13.41
CA LEU A 231 -15.08 21.01 12.60
C LEU A 231 -13.79 20.18 12.67
N VAL A 232 -13.54 19.56 13.82
CA VAL A 232 -12.30 18.79 14.07
C VAL A 232 -12.08 17.66 13.06
N GLY A 233 -13.14 16.97 12.65
CA GLY A 233 -13.07 15.86 11.68
C GLY A 233 -12.67 16.30 10.27
N ALA A 234 -12.87 17.57 9.90
CA ALA A 234 -12.46 18.07 8.59
C ALA A 234 -10.98 18.52 8.55
N TYR A 235 -10.49 19.05 9.67
CA TYR A 235 -9.19 19.73 9.78
C TYR A 235 -8.13 18.90 10.50
N SER A 236 -8.46 17.69 10.95
CA SER A 236 -7.52 16.75 11.54
C SER A 236 -7.73 15.35 10.99
N VAL A 237 -6.62 14.63 10.84
CA VAL A 237 -6.60 13.21 10.48
C VAL A 237 -5.76 12.51 11.53
N LEU A 238 -6.36 11.53 12.19
CA LEU A 238 -5.75 10.82 13.33
C LEU A 238 -5.60 9.34 12.99
N SER A 239 -4.52 8.75 13.50
CA SER A 239 -4.26 7.32 13.55
C SER A 239 -3.80 6.96 14.97
N ASN A 240 -3.47 5.70 15.22
CA ASN A 240 -2.90 5.31 16.52
C ASN A 240 -1.42 5.70 16.64
N GLN A 241 -0.72 5.93 15.54
CA GLN A 241 0.73 6.22 15.53
C GLN A 241 1.05 7.73 15.52
N GLY A 242 0.15 8.53 14.98
CA GLY A 242 0.34 9.97 14.81
C GLY A 242 -0.90 10.64 14.23
N GLY A 243 -0.83 11.96 14.11
CA GLY A 243 -1.91 12.75 13.51
C GLY A 243 -1.42 13.99 12.79
N LEU A 244 -2.17 14.38 11.77
CA LEU A 244 -1.94 15.60 11.00
C LEU A 244 -3.06 16.59 11.32
N VAL A 245 -2.69 17.84 11.59
CA VAL A 245 -3.64 18.92 11.87
C VAL A 245 -3.42 20.13 10.98
N HIS A 246 -4.40 21.03 10.99
CA HIS A 246 -4.40 22.25 10.21
C HIS A 246 -3.08 23.05 10.31
N PRO A 247 -2.55 23.60 9.20
CA PRO A 247 -1.24 24.25 9.17
C PRO A 247 -1.14 25.53 10.01
N LYS A 248 -2.27 26.20 10.26
CA LYS A 248 -2.32 27.44 11.07
C LYS A 248 -2.48 27.17 12.57
N THR A 249 -2.38 25.93 13.02
CA THR A 249 -2.46 25.59 14.45
C THR A 249 -1.21 26.10 15.16
N PRO A 250 -1.34 26.91 16.23
CA PRO A 250 -0.18 27.37 16.98
C PRO A 250 0.49 26.18 17.69
N SER A 251 1.79 26.29 17.97
CA SER A 251 2.56 25.22 18.61
C SER A 251 2.05 24.88 20.02
N GLN A 252 1.45 25.84 20.72
CA GLN A 252 0.86 25.62 22.05
C GLN A 252 -0.32 24.64 21.96
N ASP A 253 -1.28 24.90 21.08
CA ASP A 253 -2.43 24.01 20.84
C ASP A 253 -1.98 22.62 20.34
N LEU A 254 -0.91 22.55 19.54
CA LEU A 254 -0.31 21.28 19.10
C LEU A 254 0.17 20.44 20.28
N ASP A 255 0.93 21.04 21.20
CA ASP A 255 1.47 20.35 22.37
C ASP A 255 0.36 19.91 23.34
N GLU A 256 -0.68 20.73 23.50
CA GLU A 256 -1.88 20.38 24.27
C GLU A 256 -2.64 19.20 23.66
N LEU A 257 -2.89 19.23 22.35
CA LEU A 257 -3.56 18.14 21.64
C LEU A 257 -2.72 16.85 21.63
N ALA A 258 -1.40 16.96 21.49
CA ALA A 258 -0.50 15.81 21.53
C ALA A 258 -0.48 15.17 22.93
N SER A 259 -0.51 16.00 23.98
CA SER A 259 -0.60 15.54 25.37
C SER A 259 -1.95 14.89 25.67
N LEU A 260 -3.04 15.38 25.07
CA LEU A 260 -4.36 14.79 25.24
C LEU A 260 -4.49 13.45 24.50
N LEU A 261 -4.08 13.40 23.23
CA LEU A 261 -4.21 12.21 22.39
C LEU A 261 -3.09 11.18 22.61
N GLN A 262 -2.02 11.53 23.33
CA GLN A 262 -0.83 10.70 23.57
C GLN A 262 -0.14 10.22 22.28
N ILE A 263 -0.30 10.97 21.18
CA ILE A 263 0.32 10.70 19.87
C ILE A 263 1.04 11.95 19.35
N PRO A 264 2.10 11.79 18.54
CA PRO A 264 2.76 12.92 17.90
C PRO A 264 1.83 13.58 16.88
N LEU A 265 1.68 14.90 16.97
CA LEU A 265 0.92 15.70 16.02
C LEU A 265 1.84 16.65 15.25
N VAL A 266 1.58 16.80 13.97
CA VAL A 266 2.27 17.75 13.11
C VAL A 266 1.26 18.59 12.33
N ALA A 267 1.56 19.87 12.17
CA ALA A 267 0.81 20.76 11.31
C ALA A 267 1.31 20.62 9.85
N GLY A 268 0.40 20.38 8.92
CA GLY A 268 0.75 20.18 7.51
C GLY A 268 -0.39 20.43 6.55
N THR A 269 -0.15 20.20 5.27
CA THR A 269 -1.13 20.34 4.19
C THR A 269 -1.14 19.11 3.29
N VAL A 270 -2.19 18.98 2.48
CA VAL A 270 -2.35 17.91 1.48
C VAL A 270 -2.75 18.56 0.16
N ASN A 271 -2.62 17.87 -0.98
CA ASN A 271 -3.11 18.35 -2.27
C ASN A 271 -2.58 19.76 -2.65
N ARG A 272 -1.26 20.00 -2.50
CA ARG A 272 -0.59 21.28 -2.83
C ARG A 272 -1.08 22.46 -1.99
N GLY A 273 -1.14 22.30 -0.67
CA GLY A 273 -1.50 23.38 0.25
C GLY A 273 -2.98 23.46 0.61
N CYS A 274 -3.77 22.41 0.37
CA CYS A 274 -5.13 22.33 0.89
C CYS A 274 -5.12 22.18 2.42
N GLU A 275 -5.93 23.01 3.07
CA GLU A 275 -6.08 23.06 4.53
C GLU A 275 -7.04 21.97 5.06
N VAL A 276 -7.85 21.38 4.19
CA VAL A 276 -8.86 20.36 4.55
C VAL A 276 -8.25 18.97 4.45
N LEU A 277 -7.54 18.56 5.49
CA LEU A 277 -6.77 17.32 5.51
C LEU A 277 -7.63 16.07 5.30
N ALA A 278 -8.77 15.98 5.99
CA ALA A 278 -9.65 14.80 5.88
C ALA A 278 -10.36 14.69 4.52
N ALA A 279 -10.31 15.74 3.68
CA ALA A 279 -10.75 15.61 2.28
C ALA A 279 -9.68 14.90 1.47
N GLY A 280 -8.43 15.36 1.60
CA GLY A 280 -7.34 14.99 0.72
C GLY A 280 -6.67 13.67 1.06
N MET A 281 -6.94 13.09 2.23
CA MET A 281 -6.33 11.82 2.63
C MET A 281 -7.18 10.99 3.58
N VAL A 282 -6.89 9.69 3.60
CA VAL A 282 -7.33 8.73 4.62
C VAL A 282 -6.14 7.90 5.07
N VAL A 283 -6.09 7.59 6.36
CA VAL A 283 -4.93 6.95 6.98
C VAL A 283 -5.38 5.83 7.91
N ASN A 284 -4.60 4.76 7.91
CA ASN A 284 -4.58 3.67 8.87
C ASN A 284 -3.14 3.53 9.39
N ASP A 285 -2.92 2.71 10.40
CA ASP A 285 -1.62 2.50 11.04
C ASP A 285 -0.53 1.97 10.08
N TRP A 286 -0.93 1.35 8.95
CA TRP A 286 -0.01 0.77 7.97
C TRP A 286 -0.32 1.16 6.52
N CYS A 287 -1.24 2.09 6.25
CA CYS A 287 -1.48 2.56 4.88
C CYS A 287 -1.96 4.01 4.94
N ALA A 288 -1.54 4.83 3.99
CA ALA A 288 -2.12 6.14 3.76
C ALA A 288 -2.48 6.27 2.28
N PHE A 289 -3.66 6.81 2.00
CA PHE A 289 -4.08 7.19 0.65
C PHE A 289 -4.27 8.70 0.61
N CYS A 290 -3.60 9.34 -0.35
CA CYS A 290 -3.56 10.79 -0.52
C CYS A 290 -3.97 11.16 -1.94
N GLY A 291 -4.54 12.35 -2.13
CA GLY A 291 -4.94 12.81 -3.46
C GLY A 291 -3.76 12.93 -4.44
N MET A 292 -4.04 12.79 -5.73
CA MET A 292 -3.03 12.73 -6.79
C MET A 292 -2.16 13.98 -6.87
N THR A 293 -2.70 15.15 -6.49
CA THR A 293 -1.96 16.42 -6.50
C THR A 293 -0.98 16.57 -5.33
N THR A 294 -1.04 15.73 -4.31
CA THR A 294 -0.16 15.80 -3.12
C THR A 294 1.31 15.75 -3.51
N THR A 295 2.05 16.76 -3.07
CA THR A 295 3.47 16.95 -3.39
C THR A 295 4.36 15.90 -2.72
N SER A 296 5.56 15.65 -3.24
CA SER A 296 6.51 14.72 -2.62
C SER A 296 6.91 15.15 -1.21
N THR A 297 7.03 16.46 -0.97
CA THR A 297 7.32 17.03 0.34
C THR A 297 6.20 16.78 1.34
N GLU A 298 4.93 16.92 0.92
CA GLU A 298 3.76 16.61 1.76
C GLU A 298 3.70 15.11 2.08
N LEU A 299 3.93 14.24 1.08
CA LEU A 299 3.98 12.79 1.32
C LEU A 299 5.07 12.39 2.31
N SER A 300 6.28 12.94 2.21
CA SER A 300 7.35 12.62 3.16
C SER A 300 6.99 13.03 4.59
N VAL A 301 6.25 14.13 4.77
CA VAL A 301 5.74 14.52 6.09
C VAL A 301 4.72 13.49 6.59
N VAL A 302 3.75 13.10 5.77
CA VAL A 302 2.74 12.10 6.11
C VAL A 302 3.38 10.77 6.51
N GLU A 303 4.31 10.25 5.71
CA GLU A 303 5.01 9.00 5.98
C GLU A 303 5.80 9.06 7.31
N SER A 304 6.40 10.21 7.61
CA SER A 304 7.15 10.42 8.86
C SER A 304 6.26 10.50 10.10
N VAL A 305 5.11 11.18 10.00
CA VAL A 305 4.18 11.40 11.12
C VAL A 305 3.45 10.12 11.48
N PHE A 306 3.02 9.37 10.47
CA PHE A 306 2.25 8.14 10.64
C PHE A 306 3.13 6.88 10.78
N LYS A 307 4.46 7.03 10.72
CA LYS A 307 5.45 5.93 10.87
C LYS A 307 5.18 4.73 9.95
N LEU A 308 4.72 5.01 8.74
CA LEU A 308 4.33 4.02 7.74
C LEU A 308 5.50 3.07 7.39
N ASN A 309 6.74 3.55 7.40
CA ASN A 309 7.93 2.74 7.13
C ASN A 309 8.25 1.67 8.20
N GLU A 310 7.75 1.81 9.44
CA GLU A 310 8.07 0.89 10.55
C GLU A 310 6.96 -0.14 10.80
N ALA A 311 5.76 0.11 10.28
CA ALA A 311 4.55 -0.67 10.57
C ALA A 311 4.42 -1.92 9.69
N GLN A 312 5.42 -2.82 9.66
CA GLN A 312 5.19 -4.14 9.05
C GLN A 312 4.04 -4.86 9.77
N PRO A 313 3.12 -5.54 9.05
CA PRO A 313 2.16 -6.42 9.70
C PRO A 313 2.94 -7.50 10.44
N THR A 314 2.66 -7.63 11.73
CA THR A 314 3.29 -8.53 12.70
C THR A 314 3.35 -10.01 12.23
N ASN A 315 2.56 -10.39 11.23
CA ASN A 315 2.57 -11.70 10.58
C ASN A 315 3.93 -12.08 9.94
N VAL A 316 4.67 -11.14 9.37
CA VAL A 316 5.98 -11.45 8.77
C VAL A 316 7.02 -11.74 9.86
N THR A 317 7.01 -10.97 10.94
CA THR A 317 7.96 -11.15 12.05
C THR A 317 7.68 -12.41 12.88
N ASN A 318 6.41 -12.82 13.03
CA ASN A 318 6.04 -14.06 13.70
C ASN A 318 6.40 -15.30 12.86
N ASN A 319 6.19 -15.26 11.54
CA ASN A 319 6.60 -16.36 10.66
C ASN A 319 8.13 -16.50 10.59
N LEU A 320 8.87 -15.39 10.57
CA LEU A 320 10.34 -15.42 10.61
C LEU A 320 10.87 -15.93 11.96
N ARG A 321 10.23 -15.57 13.08
CA ARG A 321 10.59 -16.12 14.40
C ARG A 321 10.25 -17.60 14.53
N ALA A 322 9.08 -18.02 14.04
CA ALA A 322 8.68 -19.43 14.07
C ALA A 322 9.64 -20.31 13.25
N SER A 323 10.00 -19.88 12.05
CA SER A 323 10.96 -20.60 11.18
C SER A 323 12.40 -20.60 11.74
N LEU A 324 12.83 -19.54 12.44
CA LEU A 324 14.10 -19.54 13.17
C LEU A 324 14.09 -20.47 14.39
N ILE A 325 12.98 -20.59 15.11
CA ILE A 325 12.86 -21.49 16.26
C ILE A 325 12.84 -22.96 15.81
N GLU A 326 12.15 -23.26 14.71
CA GLU A 326 12.09 -24.62 14.13
C GLU A 326 13.44 -25.06 13.53
N ALA A 327 14.25 -24.12 13.03
CA ALA A 327 15.63 -24.42 12.58
C ALA A 327 16.63 -24.67 13.73
N MET A 328 16.26 -24.32 14.96
CA MET A 328 17.11 -24.50 16.15
C MET A 328 16.67 -25.65 17.08
N SER A 329 15.53 -26.29 16.78
CA SER A 329 15.02 -27.50 17.47
C SER A 329 15.34 -28.77 16.71
#